data_AF-A0AAJ4ZAH4-F1
#
_entry.id   AF-A0AAJ4ZAH4-F1
#
_cell.length_a   1.000
_cell.length_b   1.000
_cell.length_c   1.000
_cell.angle_alpha   90.00
_cell.angle_beta   90.00
_cell.angle_gamma   90.00
#
_symmetry.space_group_name_H-M   'P 1'
#
loop_
_entity.id
_entity.type
_entity.pdbx_description
1 polymer ?
#
loop_
_entity_poly.entity_id
_entity_poly.type
_entity_poly.pdbx_seq_one_letter_code
_entity_poly.pdbx_strand_id
1 'polypeptide(L)'
;MYSSTFIFRAGQYNDEFHRLDQQIAEIAASIDGYLGEEAWESADGNLIQNVYYWATEEALMQLVRHPKHLEAKRKQAQWLDGYRVVIAKVLQEYGDGKMALLSGAQKLVTEPNDNAEV
;
A
#
# COMPACT_ATOMS: atom_id res chain seq x y z
N MET A 1 -8.42 -8.99 -1.78
CA MET A 1 -7.58 -7.85 -1.35
C MET A 1 -6.46 -8.34 -0.43
N TYR A 2 -5.31 -7.73 -0.55
CA TYR A 2 -4.13 -7.90 0.30
C TYR A 2 -3.76 -6.53 0.89
N SER A 3 -3.08 -6.56 2.03
CA SER A 3 -2.44 -5.39 2.62
C SER A 3 -0.95 -5.67 2.77
N SER A 4 -0.14 -4.64 2.54
CA SER A 4 1.28 -4.63 2.90
C SER A 4 1.54 -3.47 3.85
N THR A 5 1.84 -3.79 5.09
CA THR A 5 2.12 -2.82 6.15
C THR A 5 3.62 -2.72 6.35
N PHE A 6 4.16 -1.52 6.15
CA PHE A 6 5.53 -1.18 6.48
C PHE A 6 5.55 -0.42 7.80
N ILE A 7 6.09 -1.04 8.85
CA ILE A 7 6.25 -0.42 10.18
C ILE A 7 7.72 -0.16 10.41
N PHE A 8 8.09 1.06 10.76
CA PHE A 8 9.48 1.43 10.99
C PHE A 8 9.62 2.46 12.11
N ARG A 9 10.80 2.46 12.74
CA ARG A 9 11.20 3.56 13.62
C ARG A 9 11.90 4.64 12.82
N ALA A 10 11.52 5.88 13.08
CA ALA A 10 12.15 7.02 12.44
C ALA A 10 13.60 7.16 12.88
N GLY A 11 14.50 7.35 11.90
CA GLY A 11 15.90 7.68 12.13
C GLY A 11 16.18 9.11 11.70
N GLN A 12 17.04 9.27 10.70
CA GLN A 12 17.34 10.58 10.10
C GLN A 12 17.02 10.54 8.61
N TYR A 13 16.15 11.45 8.17
CA TYR A 13 15.78 11.56 6.77
C TYR A 13 16.56 12.67 6.09
N ASN A 14 16.95 12.40 4.86
CA ASN A 14 17.58 13.37 3.97
C ASN A 14 16.81 13.45 2.65
N ASP A 15 17.22 14.34 1.76
CA ASP A 15 16.56 14.53 0.47
C ASP A 15 16.50 13.25 -0.37
N GLU A 16 17.50 12.38 -0.24
CA GLU A 16 17.52 11.09 -0.94
C GLU A 16 16.42 10.16 -0.45
N PHE A 17 16.20 10.07 0.87
CA PHE A 17 15.10 9.31 1.46
C PHE A 17 13.76 9.82 0.91
N HIS A 18 13.49 11.12 1.05
CA HIS A 18 12.20 11.70 0.63
C HIS A 18 11.95 11.50 -0.86
N ARG A 19 12.98 11.68 -1.70
CA ARG A 19 12.87 11.44 -3.15
C ARG A 19 12.57 9.97 -3.46
N LEU A 20 13.26 9.03 -2.81
CA LEU A 20 13.08 7.61 -3.09
C LEU A 20 11.74 7.09 -2.55
N ASP A 21 11.32 7.57 -1.39
CA ASP A 21 10.01 7.28 -0.78
C ASP A 21 8.87 7.76 -1.68
N GLN A 22 8.94 9.02 -2.15
CA GLN A 22 7.97 9.57 -3.10
C GLN A 22 7.91 8.75 -4.40
N GLN A 23 9.07 8.38 -4.97
CA GLN A 23 9.10 7.53 -6.17
C GLN A 23 8.40 6.19 -5.94
N ILE A 24 8.60 5.58 -4.78
CA ILE A 24 7.99 4.29 -4.44
C ILE A 24 6.46 4.44 -4.30
N ALA A 25 5.99 5.51 -3.68
CA ALA A 25 4.55 5.81 -3.58
C ALA A 25 3.92 6.02 -4.97
N GLU A 26 4.59 6.78 -5.85
CA GLU A 26 4.14 6.98 -7.24
C GLU A 26 4.11 5.67 -8.03
N ILE A 27 5.12 4.81 -7.87
CA ILE A 27 5.14 3.47 -8.48
C ILE A 27 3.99 2.63 -7.94
N ALA A 28 3.78 2.59 -6.62
CA ALA A 28 2.69 1.85 -6.00
C ALA A 28 1.33 2.28 -6.58
N ALA A 29 1.08 3.58 -6.65
CA ALA A 29 -0.14 4.15 -7.20
C ALA A 29 -0.35 3.86 -8.70
N SER A 30 0.73 3.59 -9.44
CA SER A 30 0.67 3.26 -10.87
C SER A 30 0.38 1.79 -11.18
N ILE A 31 0.52 0.89 -10.20
CA ILE A 31 0.31 -0.54 -10.40
C ILE A 31 -1.18 -0.83 -10.50
N ASP A 32 -1.58 -1.51 -11.58
CA ASP A 32 -2.95 -2.00 -11.70
C ASP A 32 -3.26 -2.98 -10.56
N GLY A 33 -4.33 -2.68 -9.82
CA GLY A 33 -4.66 -3.36 -8.57
C GLY A 33 -4.20 -2.63 -7.29
N TYR A 34 -3.62 -1.43 -7.36
CA TYR A 34 -3.51 -0.56 -6.18
C TYR A 34 -4.89 -0.02 -5.77
N LEU A 35 -5.23 -0.13 -4.49
CA LEU A 35 -6.55 0.26 -3.96
C LEU A 35 -6.49 1.50 -3.05
N GLY A 36 -5.30 1.91 -2.62
CA GLY A 36 -5.09 3.04 -1.72
C GLY A 36 -4.07 2.75 -0.64
N GLU A 37 -3.81 3.78 0.16
CA GLU A 37 -2.89 3.72 1.29
C GLU A 37 -3.43 4.48 2.50
N GLU A 38 -2.96 4.09 3.66
CA GLU A 38 -3.21 4.75 4.93
C GLU A 38 -1.88 4.89 5.68
N ALA A 39 -1.74 5.97 6.44
CA ALA A 39 -0.59 6.19 7.29
C ALA A 39 -1.03 6.45 8.73
N TRP A 40 -0.26 5.92 9.67
CA TRP A 40 -0.40 6.19 11.09
C TRP A 40 0.97 6.43 11.72
N GLU A 41 1.00 7.36 12.67
CA GLU A 41 2.20 7.68 13.44
C GLU A 41 1.89 7.62 14.93
N SER A 42 2.84 7.15 15.73
CA SER A 42 2.75 7.23 17.18
C SER A 42 2.76 8.68 17.65
N ALA A 43 2.20 8.94 18.84
CA ALA A 43 2.10 10.31 19.38
C ALA A 43 3.47 10.98 19.60
N ASP A 44 4.53 10.20 19.79
CA ASP A 44 5.91 10.66 19.91
C ASP A 44 6.63 10.78 18.55
N GLY A 45 5.97 10.43 17.44
CA GLY A 45 6.51 10.46 16.07
C GLY A 45 7.56 9.40 15.76
N ASN A 46 7.89 8.53 16.71
CA ASN A 46 9.01 7.60 16.57
C ASN A 46 8.65 6.31 15.82
N LEU A 47 7.37 5.96 15.72
CA LEU A 47 6.89 4.76 15.04
C LEU A 47 5.90 5.13 13.97
N ILE A 48 6.24 4.81 12.73
CA ILE A 48 5.42 5.11 11.55
C ILE A 48 4.94 3.80 10.94
N GLN A 49 3.71 3.80 10.44
CA GLN A 49 3.07 2.68 9.76
C GLN A 49 2.44 3.16 8.46
N ASN A 50 2.93 2.65 7.34
CA ASN A 50 2.32 2.86 6.03
C ASN A 50 1.66 1.55 5.60
N VAL A 51 0.36 1.59 5.31
CA VAL A 51 -0.42 0.45 4.84
C VAL A 51 -0.80 0.70 3.39
N TYR A 52 -0.44 -0.23 2.51
CA TYR A 52 -0.87 -0.21 1.11
C TYR A 52 -1.84 -1.36 0.88
N TYR A 53 -2.91 -1.09 0.13
CA TYR A 53 -3.94 -2.07 -0.19
C TYR A 53 -3.92 -2.45 -1.67
N TRP A 54 -4.12 -3.74 -1.92
CA TRP A 54 -3.94 -4.35 -3.23
C TRP A 54 -5.10 -5.26 -3.58
N ALA A 55 -5.60 -5.20 -4.80
CA ALA A 55 -6.65 -6.09 -5.29
C ALA A 55 -6.20 -7.56 -5.21
N THR A 56 -4.97 -7.82 -5.64
CA THR A 56 -4.37 -9.16 -5.73
C THR A 56 -2.96 -9.22 -5.11
N GLU A 57 -2.47 -10.42 -4.84
CA GLU A 57 -1.09 -10.63 -4.37
C GLU A 57 -0.09 -10.31 -5.48
N GLU A 58 -0.46 -10.58 -6.74
CA GLU A 58 0.37 -10.32 -7.91
C GLU A 58 0.68 -8.82 -8.05
N ALA A 59 -0.32 -7.95 -7.84
CA ALA A 59 -0.14 -6.49 -7.85
C ALA A 59 0.86 -6.04 -6.77
N LEU A 60 0.67 -6.49 -5.52
CA LEU A 60 1.63 -6.25 -4.43
C LEU A 60 3.04 -6.71 -4.81
N MET A 61 3.17 -7.91 -5.38
CA MET A 61 4.46 -8.48 -5.71
C MET A 61 5.18 -7.73 -6.85
N GLN A 62 4.47 -6.97 -7.68
CA GLN A 62 5.09 -6.05 -8.63
C GLN A 62 5.87 -4.94 -7.90
N LEU A 63 5.28 -4.31 -6.88
CA LEU A 63 5.97 -3.30 -6.07
C LEU A 63 7.17 -3.91 -5.33
N VAL A 64 6.96 -5.06 -4.66
CA VAL A 64 8.01 -5.72 -3.87
C VAL A 64 9.26 -6.01 -4.70
N ARG A 65 9.08 -6.40 -5.97
CA ARG A 65 10.15 -6.74 -6.91
C ARG A 65 10.67 -5.53 -7.69
N HIS A 66 10.03 -4.36 -7.59
CA HIS A 66 10.41 -3.19 -8.36
C HIS A 66 11.84 -2.73 -8.01
N PRO A 67 12.71 -2.40 -8.99
CA PRO A 67 14.10 -2.04 -8.72
C PRO A 67 14.28 -0.91 -7.71
N LYS A 68 13.41 0.10 -7.73
CA LYS A 68 13.43 1.22 -6.77
C LYS A 68 13.06 0.81 -5.34
N HIS A 69 12.10 -0.09 -5.19
CA HIS A 69 11.76 -0.63 -3.87
C HIS A 69 12.92 -1.48 -3.32
N LEU A 70 13.57 -2.29 -4.17
CA LEU A 70 14.78 -3.04 -3.79
C LEU A 70 15.96 -2.11 -3.42
N GLU A 71 16.12 -0.99 -4.15
CA GLU A 71 17.11 0.04 -3.82
C GLU A 71 16.87 0.61 -2.42
N ALA A 72 15.63 1.00 -2.10
CA ALA A 72 15.28 1.51 -0.77
C ALA A 72 15.52 0.47 0.33
N LYS A 73 15.15 -0.79 0.10
CA LYS A 73 15.40 -1.88 1.07
C LYS A 73 16.88 -2.08 1.35
N ARG A 74 17.77 -1.88 0.37
CA ARG A 74 19.23 -1.97 0.59
C ARG A 74 19.77 -0.78 1.38
N LYS A 75 19.19 0.41 1.21
CA LYS A 75 19.64 1.66 1.86
C LYS A 75 18.98 1.95 3.20
N GLN A 76 17.90 1.23 3.54
CA GLN A 76 17.04 1.49 4.70
C GLN A 76 17.78 1.82 6.01
N ALA A 77 18.89 1.13 6.32
CA ALA A 77 19.62 1.30 7.58
C ALA A 77 20.27 2.69 7.72
N GLN A 78 20.37 3.44 6.62
CA GLN A 78 20.84 4.83 6.63
C GLN A 78 19.79 5.79 7.22
N TRP A 79 18.52 5.40 7.20
CA TRP A 79 17.39 6.28 7.50
C TRP A 79 16.49 5.78 8.62
N LEU A 80 16.48 4.47 8.88
CA LEU A 80 15.54 3.83 9.81
C LEU A 80 16.27 3.19 11.00
N ASP A 81 15.69 3.32 12.19
CA ASP A 81 16.16 2.63 13.41
C ASP A 81 15.48 1.24 13.60
N GLY A 82 15.34 0.54 12.46
CA GLY A 82 14.70 -0.76 12.35
C GLY A 82 13.29 -0.71 11.77
N TYR A 83 12.90 -1.82 11.14
CA TYR A 83 11.59 -1.97 10.51
C TYR A 83 11.11 -3.42 10.50
N ARG A 84 9.82 -3.59 10.20
CA ARG A 84 9.22 -4.87 9.78
C ARG A 84 8.21 -4.63 8.67
N VAL A 85 7.97 -5.66 7.87
CA VAL A 85 6.90 -5.67 6.86
C VAL A 85 5.95 -6.80 7.21
N VAL A 86 4.65 -6.52 7.19
CA VAL A 86 3.59 -7.51 7.32
C VAL A 86 2.81 -7.54 6.02
N ILE A 87 2.65 -8.72 5.42
CA ILE A 87 1.76 -8.93 4.28
C ILE A 87 0.61 -9.78 4.78
N ALA A 88 -0.62 -9.32 4.58
CA ALA A 88 -1.81 -10.01 5.04
C ALA A 88 -2.89 -10.05 3.95
N LYS A 89 -3.59 -11.18 3.87
CA LYS A 89 -4.81 -11.31 3.05
C LYS A 89 -5.98 -10.73 3.83
N VAL A 90 -6.67 -9.75 3.25
CA VAL A 90 -7.88 -9.19 3.85
C VAL A 90 -9.04 -10.10 3.50
N LEU A 91 -9.67 -10.67 4.52
CA LEU A 91 -10.77 -11.62 4.36
C LEU A 91 -12.10 -10.91 4.13
N GLN A 92 -12.34 -9.81 4.86
CA GLN A 92 -13.56 -9.02 4.79
C GLN A 92 -13.26 -7.55 5.10
N GLU A 93 -14.08 -6.67 4.55
CA GLU A 93 -14.11 -5.23 4.80
C GLU A 93 -15.58 -4.84 4.95
N TYR A 94 -15.92 -4.07 5.99
CA TYR A 94 -17.29 -3.64 6.26
C TYR A 94 -17.28 -2.30 7.00
N GLY A 95 -18.36 -1.53 6.89
CA GLY A 95 -18.48 -0.22 7.53
C GLY A 95 -19.91 0.30 7.51
N ASP A 96 -20.12 1.49 8.06
CA ASP A 96 -21.44 2.16 8.14
C ASP A 96 -21.79 2.98 6.88
N GLY A 97 -20.98 2.86 5.82
CA GLY A 97 -21.15 3.57 4.55
C GLY A 97 -20.78 5.05 4.58
N LYS A 98 -20.31 5.59 5.72
CA LYS A 98 -19.83 6.98 5.80
C LYS A 98 -18.38 7.13 5.36
N MET A 99 -17.68 6.01 5.17
CA MET A 99 -16.35 5.93 4.56
C MET A 99 -16.42 4.97 3.37
N ALA A 100 -15.71 5.31 2.30
CA ALA A 100 -15.62 4.45 1.13
C ALA A 100 -14.86 3.17 1.48
N LEU A 101 -15.36 2.03 0.99
CA LEU A 101 -14.64 0.76 1.08
C LEU A 101 -13.54 0.73 0.01
N LEU A 102 -12.37 0.23 0.37
CA LEU A 102 -11.23 0.02 -0.53
C LEU A 102 -11.59 -0.96 -1.65
N SER A 103 -12.41 -1.96 -1.35
CA SER A 103 -13.00 -2.86 -2.34
C SER A 103 -13.95 -2.18 -3.34
N GLY A 104 -14.55 -1.04 -2.96
CA GLY A 104 -15.43 -0.25 -3.82
C GLY A 104 -14.70 0.63 -4.84
N ALA A 105 -13.39 0.80 -4.72
CA ALA A 105 -12.57 1.52 -5.70
C ALA A 105 -12.31 0.69 -6.98
N GLN A 106 -12.58 -0.62 -6.95
CA GLN A 106 -12.63 -1.45 -8.14
C GLN A 106 -13.90 -1.05 -8.92
N LYS A 107 -13.74 -0.22 -9.95
CA LYS A 107 -14.82 0.13 -10.90
C LYS A 107 -15.73 -1.08 -11.13
N LEU A 108 -17.01 -0.90 -10.83
CA LEU A 108 -18.09 -1.70 -11.38
C LEU A 108 -17.90 -1.79 -12.89
N VAL A 109 -17.31 -2.89 -13.36
CA VAL A 109 -17.58 -3.39 -14.71
C VAL A 109 -18.95 -4.02 -14.58
N THR A 110 -19.99 -3.22 -14.73
CA THR A 110 -21.31 -3.76 -15.03
C THR A 110 -21.22 -4.33 -16.44
N GLU A 111 -20.97 -5.63 -16.56
CA GLU A 111 -21.39 -6.33 -17.77
C GLU A 111 -22.92 -6.16 -17.87
N PRO A 112 -23.46 -5.74 -19.03
CA PRO A 112 -24.90 -5.75 -19.22
C PRO A 112 -25.38 -7.19 -19.13
N ASN A 113 -26.20 -7.47 -18.12
CA ASN A 113 -26.85 -8.75 -17.95
C ASN A 113 -27.89 -8.91 -19.07
N ASP A 114 -27.48 -9.49 -20.19
CA ASP A 114 -28.34 -9.75 -21.36
C ASP A 114 -29.19 -11.01 -21.16
N ASN A 115 -29.85 -11.10 -19.99
CA ASN A 115 -30.79 -12.16 -19.65
C ASN A 115 -32.00 -11.57 -18.90
N ALA A 116 -32.72 -10.70 -19.61
CA ALA A 116 -34.17 -10.65 -19.58
C ALA A 116 -34.56 -10.79 -21.06
N GLU A 117 -35.19 -11.85 -21.52
CA GLU A 117 -36.60 -12.12 -21.33
C GLU A 117 -36.94 -13.59 -21.66
N VAL A 118 -38.11 -13.97 -21.16
CA VAL A 118 -38.84 -15.23 -21.31
C VAL A 118 -39.41 -15.38 -22.71
#